data_AF-H0BYA7-F1
#
_entry.id   AF-H0BYA7-F1
#
_cell.length_a   1.000
_cell.length_b   1.000
_cell.length_c   1.000
_cell.angle_alpha   90.00
_cell.angle_beta   90.00
_cell.angle_gamma   90.00
#
_symmetry.space_group_name_H-M   'P 1'
#
loop_
_entity.id
_entity.type
_entity.pdbx_description
1 polymer ?
#
loop_
_entity_poly.entity_id
_entity_poly.type
_entity_poly.pdbx_seq_one_letter_code
_entity_poly.pdbx_strand_id
1 'polypeptide(L)' 'MILYKPGAQFLYKGRTVSVDYVIIKRTGLWIRLADSDTVYRPEELTPLGQGASQAG' A
#
# COMPACT_ATOMS: atom_id res chain seq x y z
N MET A 1 12.69 4.59 -2.72
CA MET A 1 12.11 4.29 -1.40
C MET A 1 10.59 4.41 -1.52
N ILE A 2 9.83 3.34 -1.27
CA ILE A 2 8.36 3.35 -1.36
C ILE A 2 7.81 3.64 0.04
N LEU A 3 6.98 4.67 0.17
CA LEU A 3 6.33 5.02 1.42
C LEU A 3 4.91 4.44 1.44
N TYR A 4 4.70 3.44 2.29
CA TYR A 4 3.38 2.86 2.55
C TYR A 4 2.72 3.65 3.69
N LYS A 5 1.87 4.60 3.33
CA LYS A 5 1.06 5.39 4.28
C LYS A 5 -0.42 5.17 4.01
N PRO A 6 -1.31 5.28 5.01
CA PRO A 6 -2.76 5.31 4.78
C PRO A 6 -3.12 6.24 3.61
N GLY A 7 -4.00 5.77 2.74
CA GLY A 7 -4.42 6.46 1.52
C GLY A 7 -3.48 6.34 0.31
N ALA A 8 -2.25 5.83 0.47
CA ALA A 8 -1.37 5.58 -0.68
C ALA A 8 -1.99 4.55 -1.62
N GLN A 9 -1.88 4.79 -2.93
CA GLN A 9 -2.52 3.96 -3.95
C GLN A 9 -1.52 3.04 -4.67
N PHE A 10 -1.97 1.82 -4.94
CA PHE A 10 -1.19 0.76 -5.58
C PHE A 10 -2.02 0.06 -6.64
N LEU A 11 -1.36 -0.53 -7.62
CA LEU A 11 -1.96 -1.47 -8.55
C LEU A 11 -1.85 -2.89 -7.97
N TYR A 12 -2.99 -3.55 -7.81
CA TYR A 12 -3.08 -4.95 -7.42
C TYR A 12 -4.04 -5.68 -8.36
N LYS A 13 -3.56 -6.72 -9.05
CA LYS A 13 -4.34 -7.51 -10.02
C LYS A 13 -5.12 -6.65 -11.03
N GLY A 14 -4.50 -5.58 -11.52
CA GLY A 14 -5.10 -4.66 -12.50
C GLY A 14 -6.13 -3.67 -11.92
N ARG A 15 -6.25 -3.58 -10.58
CA ARG A 15 -7.14 -2.61 -9.90
C ARG A 15 -6.32 -1.66 -9.04
N THR A 16 -6.75 -0.41 -8.98
CA THR A 16 -6.24 0.56 -8.00
C THR A 16 -6.83 0.22 -6.63
N VAL A 17 -5.95 0.09 -5.65
CA VAL A 17 -6.29 -0.14 -4.25
C VAL A 17 -5.59 0.89 -3.38
N SER A 18 -6.17 1.23 -2.24
CA SER A 18 -5.59 2.16 -1.26
C SER A 18 -5.19 1.44 0.02
N VAL A 19 -4.11 1.91 0.65
CA VAL A 19 -3.69 1.46 1.98
C VAL A 19 -4.67 1.97 3.02
N ASP A 20 -5.16 1.08 3.88
CA ASP A 20 -5.88 1.44 5.10
C ASP A 20 -4.86 1.68 6.23
N TYR A 21 -4.15 0.64 6.64
CA TYR A 21 -3.07 0.73 7.62
C TYR A 21 -1.94 -0.25 7.35
N VAL A 22 -0.80 0.02 8.00
CA VAL A 22 0.41 -0.79 7.93
C VAL A 22 0.62 -1.50 9.26
N ILE A 23 0.93 -2.79 9.20
CA ILE A 23 1.24 -3.62 10.36
C ILE A 23 2.73 -3.94 10.33
N ILE A 24 3.43 -3.62 11.40
CA ILE A 24 4.85 -3.98 11.59
C ILE A 24 4.90 -5.05 12.68
N LYS A 25 5.45 -6.22 12.36
CA LYS A 25 5.71 -7.30 13.32
C LYS A 25 7.17 -7.73 13.21
N ARG A 26 7.63 -8.56 14.15
CA ARG A 26 8.98 -9.14 14.11
C ARG A 26 9.30 -9.85 12.80
N THR A 27 8.30 -10.45 12.14
CA THR A 27 8.45 -11.20 10.88
C THR A 27 8.28 -10.34 9.61
N GLY A 28 8.25 -9.00 9.75
CA GLY A 28 8.28 -8.06 8.62
C GLY A 28 7.16 -7.01 8.63
N LEU A 29 6.72 -6.63 7.44
CA LEU A 29 5.69 -5.62 7.19
C LEU A 29 4.52 -6.24 6.42
N TRP A 30 3.31 -5.82 6.75
CA TRP A 30 2.07 -6.17 6.05
C TRP A 30 1.22 -4.92 5.86
N ILE A 31 0.41 -4.94 4.81
CA ILE A 31 -0.40 -3.81 4.38
C ILE A 31 -1.85 -4.28 4.32
N ARG A 32 -2.71 -3.58 5.03
CA ARG A 32 -4.16 -3.71 4.89
C ARG A 32 -4.63 -2.75 3.81
N LEU A 33 -5.51 -3.21 2.93
CA LEU A 33 -6.17 -2.37 1.93
C LEU A 33 -7.56 -1.95 2.42
N ALA A 34 -8.02 -0.76 2.05
CA ALA A 34 -9.31 -0.21 2.50
C ALA A 34 -10.51 -1.06 2.07
N ASP A 35 -10.45 -1.63 0.87
CA ASP A 35 -11.55 -2.40 0.28
C ASP A 35 -11.38 -3.93 0.42
N SER A 36 -10.52 -4.39 1.34
CA SER A 36 -10.23 -5.81 1.48
C SER A 36 -10.02 -6.26 2.92
N ASP A 37 -10.58 -7.42 3.26
CA ASP A 37 -10.30 -8.11 4.52
C ASP A 37 -8.95 -8.83 4.60
N THR A 38 -8.13 -8.73 3.55
CA THR A 38 -6.84 -9.42 3.46
C THR A 38 -5.68 -8.48 3.75
N VAL A 39 -4.60 -9.02 4.31
CA VAL A 39 -3.31 -8.32 4.47
C VAL A 39 -2.31 -8.84 3.45
N TYR A 40 -1.53 -7.93 2.88
CA TYR A 40 -0.59 -8.20 1.79
C TYR A 40 0.83 -7.85 2.19
N ARG A 41 1.80 -8.53 1.60
CA ARG A 41 3.20 -8.12 1.67
C ARG A 41 3.48 -6.95 0.71
N PRO A 42 4.45 -6.08 1.02
CA PRO A 42 4.85 -4.99 0.14
C PRO A 42 5.16 -5.42 -1.30
N GLU A 43 5.87 -6.53 -1.47
CA GLU A 43 6.26 -7.09 -2.76
C GLU A 43 5.10 -7.57 -3.63
N GLU A 44 3.90 -7.74 -3.05
CA GLU A 44 2.68 -8.10 -3.80
C GLU A 44 1.97 -6.87 -4.40
N LEU A 45 2.37 -5.66 -4.01
CA LEU A 45 1.74 -4.41 -4.44
C LEU A 45 2.67 -3.65 -5.37
N THR A 46 2.14 -3.23 -6.52
CA THR A 46 2.89 -2.39 -7.46
C THR A 46 2.56 -0.93 -7.21
N PRO A 47 3.52 -0.05 -6.86
CA PRO A 47 3.24 1.37 -6.71
C PRO A 47 2.74 1.94 -8.03
N LEU A 48 1.65 2.70 -7.98
CA LEU A 48 1.30 3.57 -9.10
C LEU A 48 2.37 4.68 -9.11
N GLY A 49 3.07 4.84 -10.24
CA GLY A 49 4.26 5.69 -10.36
C GLY A 49 4.10 7.05 -9.68
N GLN A 50 5.18 7.56 -9.08
CA GLN A 50 5.19 8.80 -8.31
C GLN A 50 4.70 10.00 -9.16
N GLY A 51 3.43 10.36 -8.96
CA GLY A 51 2.82 11.61 -9.40
C GLY A 51 1.99 12.29 -8.31
N ALA A 52 2.16 11.89 -7.05
CA ALA A 52 1.42 12.47 -5.92
C ALA A 52 2.30 12.71 -4.69
N SER A 53 3.45 13.36 -4.91
CA SER A 53 3.86 14.41 -3.97
C SER A 53 2.94 15.61 -4.23
N GLN A 54 1.72 15.60 -3.67
CA GLN A 54 1.04 16.83 -3.30
C GLN A 54 1.24 17.02 -1.80
N ALA A 55 2.24 17.81 -1.45
CA ALA A 55 2.37 18.47 -0.17
C ALA A 55 3.29 19.67 -0.40
N GLY A 56 2.73 20.89 -0.29
CA GLY A 56 3.47 22.16 -0.27
C GLY A 56 3.12 23.06 -1.43
#